data_AF-A0AAP2Z8J5-F1
#
_entry.id   AF-A0AAP2Z8J5-F1
#
_cell.length_a   1.000
_cell.length_b   1.000
_cell.length_c   1.000
_cell.angle_alpha   90.00
_cell.angle_beta   90.00
_cell.angle_gamma   90.00
#
_symmetry.space_group_name_H-M   'P 1'
#
loop_
_entity.id
_entity.type
_entity.pdbx_description
1 polymer ?
#
loop_
_entity_poly.entity_id
_entity_poly.type
_entity_poly.pdbx_seq_one_letter_code
_entity_poly.pdbx_strand_id
1 'polypeptide(L)'
;MSEDPIDGQVLLLTGAKASIAPAQLPPLIETVQETLATDLETLAARYECIYETDDRAVFLVEDGYWEDLGAALGLERREWDAVRRAHTEQFTRFGRRCDRLAEFEAALEIRDPVVVARPDE
;
A
#
# COMPACT_ATOMS: atom_id res chain seq x y z
N MET A 1 -13.46 10.16 -11.57
CA MET A 1 -12.75 10.82 -10.45
C MET A 1 -12.04 9.68 -9.76
N SER A 2 -10.78 9.45 -10.10
CA SER A 2 -10.04 8.32 -9.52
C SER A 2 -9.94 8.55 -8.02
N GLU A 3 -10.61 7.70 -7.24
CA GLU A 3 -10.41 7.65 -5.81
C GLU A 3 -8.95 7.24 -5.58
N ASP A 4 -8.16 8.07 -4.90
CA ASP A 4 -6.79 7.72 -4.53
C ASP A 4 -6.74 6.29 -3.95
N PRO A 5 -5.80 5.44 -4.42
CA PRO A 5 -5.72 4.03 -3.98
C PRO A 5 -5.58 3.92 -2.46
N ILE A 6 -4.97 4.93 -1.85
CA ILE A 6 -4.88 5.14 -0.42
C ILE A 6 -5.71 6.38 -0.05
N ASP A 7 -6.73 6.19 0.78
CA ASP A 7 -7.66 7.27 1.15
C ASP A 7 -6.95 8.38 1.96
N GLY A 8 -7.27 9.65 1.68
CA GLY A 8 -6.60 10.80 2.29
C GLY A 8 -6.62 10.82 3.83
N GLN A 9 -7.62 10.21 4.48
CA GLN A 9 -7.65 10.08 5.93
C GLN A 9 -6.60 9.08 6.45
N VAL A 10 -6.34 8.01 5.68
CA VAL A 10 -5.27 7.04 5.98
C VAL A 10 -3.90 7.71 5.91
N LEU A 11 -3.71 8.59 4.92
CA LEU A 11 -2.48 9.37 4.78
C LEU A 11 -2.21 10.27 5.99
N LEU A 12 -3.21 11.01 6.45
CA LEU A 12 -3.07 11.91 7.60
C LEU A 12 -2.69 11.18 8.90
N LEU A 13 -3.35 10.04 9.17
CA LEU A 13 -3.12 9.26 10.39
C LEU A 13 -1.75 8.57 10.37
N THR A 14 -1.32 8.12 9.19
CA THR A 14 -0.08 7.36 9.05
C THR A 14 1.15 8.26 9.14
N GLY A 15 1.13 9.43 8.49
CA GLY A 15 2.25 10.37 8.53
C GLY A 15 2.63 10.74 9.97
N ALA A 16 1.63 11.05 10.80
CA ALA A 16 1.83 11.37 12.22
C ALA A 16 2.44 10.21 13.02
N LYS A 17 2.00 8.96 12.77
CA LYS A 17 2.53 7.77 13.44
C LYS A 17 3.97 7.44 13.02
N ALA A 18 4.34 7.72 11.76
CA ALA A 18 5.65 7.41 11.21
C ALA A 18 6.71 8.50 11.48
N SER A 19 6.40 9.53 12.27
CA SER A 19 7.31 10.64 12.58
C SER A 19 7.80 11.39 11.33
N ILE A 20 7.00 11.40 10.26
CA ILE A 20 7.16 12.29 9.11
C ILE A 20 6.05 13.35 9.14
N ALA A 21 6.29 14.51 8.53
CA ALA A 21 5.23 15.50 8.42
C ALA A 21 4.10 14.92 7.54
N PRO A 22 2.81 15.07 7.92
CA PRO A 22 1.69 14.54 7.12
C PRO A 22 1.71 15.02 5.66
N ALA A 23 2.23 16.22 5.41
CA ALA A 23 2.38 16.77 4.06
C ALA A 23 3.47 16.09 3.20
N GLN A 24 4.34 15.27 3.79
CA GLN A 24 5.39 14.53 3.08
C GLN A 24 4.90 13.17 2.58
N LEU A 25 3.81 12.61 3.16
CA LEU A 25 3.35 11.28 2.78
C LEU A 25 2.66 11.21 1.41
N PRO A 26 1.78 12.16 1.01
CA PRO A 26 1.15 12.12 -0.31
C PRO A 26 2.12 12.01 -1.50
N PRO A 27 3.18 12.84 -1.61
CA PRO A 27 4.12 12.70 -2.73
C PRO A 27 4.90 11.38 -2.69
N LEU A 28 5.21 10.84 -1.51
CA LEU A 28 5.84 9.51 -1.39
C LEU A 28 4.93 8.41 -1.92
N ILE A 29 3.63 8.50 -1.61
CA ILE A 29 2.63 7.54 -2.09
C ILE A 29 2.48 7.64 -3.60
N GLU A 30 2.46 8.86 -4.17
CA GLU A 30 2.40 9.06 -5.62
C GLU A 30 3.59 8.36 -6.33
N THR A 31 4.83 8.66 -5.91
CA THR A 31 6.03 8.03 -6.48
C THR A 31 6.01 6.49 -6.36
N VAL A 32 5.55 5.97 -5.22
CA VAL A 32 5.42 4.53 -5.02
C VAL A 32 4.34 3.95 -5.92
N GLN A 33 3.18 4.58 -6.04
CA GLN A 33 2.10 4.10 -6.90
C GLN A 33 2.49 4.09 -8.38
N GLU A 34 3.24 5.09 -8.87
CA GLU A 34 3.78 5.09 -10.24
C GLU A 34 4.68 3.88 -10.50
N THR A 35 5.53 3.54 -9.52
CA THR A 35 6.42 2.38 -9.60
C THR A 35 5.61 1.07 -9.58
N LEU A 36 4.68 0.94 -8.63
CA LEU A 36 3.84 -0.25 -8.48
C LEU A 36 2.92 -0.49 -9.69
N ALA A 37 2.39 0.58 -10.29
CA ALA A 37 1.58 0.50 -11.50
C ALA A 37 2.39 -0.01 -12.69
N THR A 38 3.66 0.40 -12.80
CA THR A 38 4.60 -0.09 -13.83
C THR A 38 4.94 -1.57 -13.61
N ASP A 39 5.01 -2.01 -12.36
CA ASP A 39 5.32 -3.40 -11.98
C ASP A 39 4.09 -4.29 -11.78
N LEU A 40 2.89 -3.83 -12.15
CA LEU A 40 1.63 -4.53 -11.83
C LEU A 40 1.58 -5.97 -12.36
N GLU A 41 2.06 -6.20 -13.58
CA GLU A 41 2.10 -7.55 -14.17
C GLU A 41 3.05 -8.47 -13.40
N THR A 42 4.20 -7.95 -12.97
CA THR A 42 5.17 -8.67 -12.14
C THR A 42 4.57 -9.02 -10.79
N LEU A 43 3.88 -8.07 -10.15
CA LEU A 43 3.20 -8.29 -8.87
C LEU A 43 2.13 -9.38 -8.98
N ALA A 44 1.30 -9.33 -10.03
CA ALA A 44 0.25 -10.30 -10.28
C ALA A 44 0.79 -11.72 -10.58
N ALA A 45 1.96 -11.82 -11.19
CA ALA A 45 2.61 -13.10 -11.45
C ALA A 45 3.32 -13.69 -10.22
N ARG A 46 3.86 -12.84 -9.33
CA ARG A 46 4.71 -13.28 -8.21
C ARG A 46 3.94 -13.46 -6.90
N TYR A 47 2.92 -12.64 -6.65
CA TYR A 47 2.26 -12.57 -5.36
C TYR A 47 0.78 -12.94 -5.43
N GLU A 48 0.24 -13.36 -4.30
CA GLU A 48 -1.18 -13.65 -4.17
C GLU A 48 -1.96 -12.34 -4.14
N CYS A 49 -2.97 -12.23 -5.02
CA CYS A 49 -3.95 -11.15 -5.02
C CYS A 49 -5.13 -11.52 -4.10
N ILE A 50 -5.34 -10.77 -3.03
CA ILE A 50 -6.37 -11.05 -2.02
C ILE A 50 -7.61 -10.16 -2.17
N TYR A 51 -7.47 -9.05 -2.89
CA TYR A 51 -8.55 -8.10 -3.15
C TYR A 51 -8.33 -7.45 -4.51
N GLU A 52 -9.35 -7.49 -5.36
CA GLU A 52 -9.29 -6.88 -6.69
C GLU A 52 -10.65 -6.22 -7.01
N THR A 53 -10.58 -5.00 -7.52
CA THR A 53 -11.68 -4.28 -8.16
C THR A 53 -11.17 -3.64 -9.44
N ASP A 54 -12.08 -3.03 -10.19
CA ASP A 54 -11.75 -2.28 -11.41
C ASP A 54 -10.63 -1.23 -11.16
N ASP A 55 -10.72 -0.48 -10.06
CA ASP A 55 -9.78 0.61 -9.77
C ASP A 55 -8.49 0.21 -9.04
N ARG A 56 -8.38 -1.02 -8.49
CA ARG A 56 -7.32 -1.35 -7.51
C ARG A 56 -7.16 -2.84 -7.28
N ALA A 57 -5.92 -3.25 -6.98
CA ALA A 57 -5.57 -4.59 -6.54
C ALA A 57 -4.76 -4.55 -5.24
N VAL A 58 -4.84 -5.62 -4.45
CA VAL A 58 -4.01 -5.80 -3.26
C VAL A 58 -3.27 -7.13 -3.32
N PHE A 59 -1.94 -7.03 -3.21
CA PHE A 59 -1.03 -8.16 -3.19
C PHE A 59 -0.40 -8.34 -1.81
N LEU A 60 -0.20 -9.59 -1.39
CA LEU A 60 0.52 -9.90 -0.15
C LEU A 60 1.98 -10.23 -0.45
N VAL A 61 2.88 -9.33 -0.08
CA VAL A 61 4.31 -9.41 -0.37
C VAL A 61 5.12 -10.02 0.78
N GLU A 62 6.33 -10.46 0.48
CA GLU A 62 7.29 -10.96 1.46
C GLU A 62 7.83 -9.85 2.37
N ASP A 63 8.28 -10.23 3.57
CA ASP A 63 9.02 -9.33 4.46
C ASP A 63 10.27 -8.78 3.73
N GLY A 64 10.60 -7.51 3.97
CA GLY A 64 11.70 -6.83 3.28
C GLY A 64 11.32 -6.15 1.96
N TYR A 65 10.18 -6.49 1.34
CA TYR A 65 9.75 -5.86 0.08
C TYR A 65 9.76 -4.32 0.12
N TRP A 66 9.25 -3.74 1.21
CA TRP A 66 9.20 -2.29 1.40
C TRP A 66 10.58 -1.65 1.61
N GLU A 67 11.51 -2.38 2.22
CA GLU A 67 12.89 -1.94 2.38
C GLU A 67 13.61 -1.95 1.03
N ASP A 68 13.47 -3.03 0.26
CA ASP A 68 14.04 -3.15 -1.09
C ASP A 68 13.48 -2.08 -2.04
N LEU A 69 12.15 -1.89 -2.04
CA LEU A 69 11.51 -0.86 -2.84
C LEU A 69 11.96 0.54 -2.39
N GLY A 70 12.03 0.77 -1.08
CA GLY A 70 12.56 2.02 -0.52
C GLY A 70 13.99 2.30 -0.98
N ALA A 71 14.87 1.30 -0.94
CA ALA A 71 16.24 1.40 -1.40
C ALA A 71 16.32 1.71 -2.92
N ALA A 72 15.49 1.06 -3.74
CA ALA A 72 15.42 1.31 -5.18
C ALA A 72 14.96 2.74 -5.51
N LEU A 73 14.05 3.29 -4.70
CA LEU A 73 13.51 4.64 -4.86
C LEU A 73 14.32 5.73 -4.11
N GLY A 74 15.37 5.34 -3.38
CA GLY A 74 16.18 6.27 -2.58
C GLY A 74 15.47 6.82 -1.33
N LEU A 75 14.44 6.13 -0.84
CA LEU A 75 13.69 6.50 0.35
C LEU A 75 14.43 6.11 1.63
N GLU A 76 14.41 7.00 2.62
CA GLU A 76 14.90 6.70 3.95
C GLU A 76 13.97 5.71 4.68
N ARG A 77 14.49 5.06 5.71
CA ARG A 77 13.74 4.09 6.52
C ARG A 77 12.38 4.58 6.99
N ARG A 78 12.32 5.84 7.45
CA ARG A 78 11.09 6.45 7.95
C ARG A 78 10.05 6.68 6.84
N GLU A 79 10.50 6.90 5.61
CA GLU A 79 9.64 7.21 4.47
C GLU A 79 9.00 5.93 3.94
N TRP A 80 9.80 4.88 3.68
CA TRP A 80 9.24 3.61 3.23
C TRP A 80 8.36 2.94 4.30
N ASP A 81 8.70 3.09 5.59
CA ASP A 81 7.88 2.55 6.68
C ASP A 81 6.57 3.34 6.84
N ALA A 82 6.57 4.64 6.52
CA ALA A 82 5.33 5.43 6.45
C ALA A 82 4.43 4.96 5.30
N VAL A 83 5.00 4.71 4.12
CA VAL A 83 4.27 4.19 2.95
C VAL A 83 3.69 2.81 3.25
N ARG A 84 4.51 1.88 3.78
CA ARG A 84 4.07 0.54 4.19
C ARG A 84 2.87 0.58 5.13
N ARG A 85 2.93 1.44 6.16
CA ARG A 85 1.82 1.62 7.09
C ARG A 85 0.58 2.17 6.41
N ALA A 86 0.71 3.06 5.43
CA ALA A 86 -0.44 3.62 4.72
C ALA A 86 -1.16 2.54 3.92
N HIS A 87 -0.40 1.66 3.26
CA HIS A 87 -0.93 0.47 2.58
C HIS A 87 -1.60 -0.50 3.57
N THR A 88 -0.99 -0.72 4.75
CA THR A 88 -1.53 -1.58 5.81
C THR A 88 -2.86 -1.08 6.38
N GLU A 89 -2.95 0.22 6.67
CA GLU A 89 -4.17 0.84 7.21
C GLU A 89 -5.29 0.85 6.14
N GLN A 90 -4.95 1.09 4.86
CA GLN A 90 -5.91 1.00 3.76
C GLN A 90 -6.42 -0.44 3.57
N PHE A 91 -5.53 -1.42 3.63
CA PHE A 91 -5.88 -2.84 3.58
C PHE A 91 -6.86 -3.21 4.71
N THR A 92 -6.55 -2.82 5.94
CA THR A 92 -7.44 -3.00 7.10
C THR A 92 -8.81 -2.37 6.87
N ARG A 93 -8.87 -1.20 6.23
CA ARG A 93 -10.13 -0.52 5.90
C ARG A 93 -10.95 -1.30 4.86
N PHE A 94 -10.31 -1.92 3.87
CA PHE A 94 -10.99 -2.82 2.93
C PHE A 94 -11.58 -4.03 3.66
N GLY A 95 -10.82 -4.68 4.55
CA GLY A 95 -11.30 -5.78 5.39
C GLY A 95 -12.57 -5.41 6.16
N ARG A 96 -12.62 -4.23 6.77
CA ARG A 96 -13.83 -3.72 7.46
C ARG A 96 -14.99 -3.51 6.50
N ARG A 97 -14.76 -2.88 5.35
CA ARG A 97 -15.81 -2.58 4.35
C ARG A 97 -16.40 -3.86 3.75
N CYS A 98 -15.60 -4.92 3.65
CA CYS A 98 -16.02 -6.22 3.14
C CYS A 98 -16.53 -7.19 4.22
N ASP A 99 -16.65 -6.76 5.48
CA ASP A 99 -17.00 -7.62 6.62
C ASP A 99 -16.05 -8.83 6.81
N ARG A 100 -14.78 -8.68 6.40
CA ARG A 100 -13.72 -9.71 6.41
C ARG A 100 -12.50 -9.29 7.23
N LEU A 101 -12.67 -8.38 8.19
CA LEU A 101 -11.56 -7.79 8.96
C LEU A 101 -10.62 -8.85 9.55
N ALA A 102 -11.16 -9.91 10.16
CA ALA A 102 -10.33 -10.94 10.81
C ALA A 102 -9.39 -11.65 9.83
N GLU A 103 -9.82 -11.87 8.59
CA GLU A 103 -8.98 -12.50 7.56
C GLU A 103 -7.84 -11.57 7.13
N PHE A 104 -8.14 -10.28 6.99
CA PHE A 104 -7.16 -9.26 6.65
C PHE A 104 -6.14 -9.09 7.78
N GLU A 105 -6.59 -9.04 9.04
CA GLU A 105 -5.69 -8.98 10.20
C GLU A 105 -4.78 -10.22 10.30
N ALA A 106 -5.31 -11.41 10.01
CA ALA A 106 -4.51 -12.65 9.99
C ALA A 106 -3.42 -12.62 8.90
N ALA A 107 -3.72 -12.07 7.72
CA ALA A 107 -2.72 -11.91 6.66
C ALA A 107 -1.55 -11.01 7.09
N LEU A 108 -1.84 -9.94 7.85
CA LEU A 108 -0.85 -8.99 8.36
C LEU A 108 0.12 -9.59 9.39
N GLU A 109 -0.21 -10.73 9.99
CA GLU A 109 0.68 -11.42 10.92
C GLU A 109 1.90 -12.03 10.22
N ILE A 110 1.83 -12.21 8.89
CA ILE A 110 2.82 -12.97 8.12
C ILE A 110 3.39 -12.14 6.97
N ARG A 111 2.62 -11.21 6.40
CA ARG A 111 2.96 -10.47 5.17
C ARG A 111 2.51 -9.03 5.24
N ASP A 112 3.18 -8.18 4.47
CA ASP A 112 2.73 -6.81 4.24
C ASP A 112 1.82 -6.74 3.00
N PRO A 113 0.80 -5.86 3.00
CA PRO A 113 -0.04 -5.65 1.84
C PRO A 113 0.52 -4.53 0.95
N VAL A 114 0.38 -4.70 -0.36
CA VAL A 114 0.64 -3.67 -1.38
C VAL A 114 -0.67 -3.38 -2.11
N VAL A 115 -1.26 -2.22 -1.83
CA VAL A 115 -2.39 -1.67 -2.59
C VAL A 115 -1.87 -0.94 -3.82
N VAL A 116 -2.35 -1.30 -5.01
CA VAL A 116 -1.94 -0.70 -6.30
C VAL A 116 -3.18 -0.15 -6.99
N ALA A 117 -3.14 1.12 -7.43
CA ALA A 117 -4.14 1.65 -8.36
C ALA A 117 -4.04 0.92 -9.70
N ARG A 118 -5.18 0.59 -10.29
CA ARG A 118 -5.23 0.12 -11.67
C ARG A 118 -5.65 1.27 -12.57
N PRO A 119 -5.02 1.45 -13.74
CA PRO A 119 -5.57 2.35 -14.73
C PRO A 119 -6.95 1.84 -15.14
N ASP A 120 -7.94 2.74 -15.24
CA ASP A 120 -9.19 2.46 -15.93
C ASP A 120 -8.86 1.94 -17.34
N GLU A 121 -9.33 0.73 -17.71
CA GLU A 121 -9.13 0.14 -19.05
C GLU A 121 -9.75 0.97 -20.20
#